data_AF-A0A966PTC9-F1
#
_entry.id   AF-A0A966PTC9-F1
#
_cell.length_a   1.000
_cell.length_b   1.000
_cell.length_c   1.000
_cell.angle_alpha   90.00
_cell.angle_beta   90.00
_cell.angle_gamma   90.00
#
_symmetry.space_group_name_H-M   'P 1'
#
loop_
_entity.id
_entity.type
_entity.pdbx_description
1 polymer ?
#
loop_
_entity_poly.entity_id
_entity_poly.type
_entity_poly.pdbx_seq_one_letter_code
_entity_poly.pdbx_strand_id
1 'polypeptide(L)'
;MSEDNKTPEPSTNDVRNQDNQQPVFQIPTEAAELVGDGKKYSSVEDALKSVPHAQKHIQTLESELAAAREELAKRKTAEELLDEIKSGIQPQATPAGSEFDQDKLLQLVDQTLEQKERQRAAKTNAESVASKFTEKYGQKAEEVYNTVAKESGLTIQQLNSLAASSPKIVLKLAGLEGVSAPVAGKPNSTVNTEALNNTKVDANQLSARVKQGATTKDLVNAWKIAGEKVKLNLSN
;
A
#
# COMPACT_ATOMS: atom_id res chain seq x y z
N MET A 1 -35.27 -73.15 -55.53
CA MET A 1 -34.90 -73.10 -54.10
C MET A 1 -35.54 -71.86 -53.53
N SER A 2 -36.39 -72.04 -52.52
CA SER A 2 -36.60 -71.14 -51.37
C SER A 2 -37.83 -71.67 -50.64
N GLU A 3 -37.55 -72.43 -49.58
CA GLU A 3 -38.52 -73.00 -48.65
C GLU A 3 -39.14 -71.92 -47.76
N ASP A 4 -40.43 -72.11 -47.46
CA ASP A 4 -41.17 -71.60 -46.31
C ASP A 4 -40.37 -71.64 -45.00
N ASN A 5 -40.48 -70.62 -44.14
CA ASN A 5 -40.99 -70.85 -42.77
C ASN A 5 -41.39 -69.56 -42.01
N LYS A 6 -42.70 -69.35 -41.97
CA LYS A 6 -43.55 -68.96 -40.83
C LYS A 6 -42.90 -68.47 -39.52
N THR A 7 -43.24 -67.25 -39.14
CA THR A 7 -43.18 -66.69 -37.78
C THR A 7 -44.18 -67.39 -36.84
N PRO A 8 -43.88 -67.51 -35.55
CA PRO A 8 -44.78 -66.89 -34.57
C PRO A 8 -44.05 -66.16 -33.43
N GLU A 9 -44.79 -65.22 -32.83
CA GLU A 9 -44.37 -64.26 -31.81
C GLU A 9 -44.21 -64.86 -30.38
N PRO A 10 -44.11 -64.06 -29.29
CA PRO A 10 -43.00 -64.11 -28.35
C PRO A 10 -43.37 -64.84 -27.05
N SER A 11 -42.39 -65.24 -26.25
CA SER A 11 -42.65 -65.67 -24.87
C SER A 11 -41.73 -64.94 -23.91
N THR A 12 -42.39 -64.13 -23.09
CA THR A 12 -41.99 -63.51 -21.84
C THR A 12 -41.55 -64.55 -20.81
N ASN A 13 -40.56 -64.17 -20.00
CA ASN A 13 -40.05 -64.78 -18.76
C ASN A 13 -38.90 -65.77 -18.90
N ASP A 14 -37.67 -65.26 -18.70
CA ASP A 14 -36.83 -65.77 -17.60
C ASP A 14 -35.89 -64.65 -17.12
N VAL A 15 -36.20 -64.12 -15.93
CA VAL A 15 -35.31 -63.30 -15.11
C VAL A 15 -34.67 -64.25 -14.10
N ARG A 16 -33.33 -64.41 -14.12
CA ARG A 16 -32.52 -64.46 -12.89
C ARG A 16 -30.99 -64.46 -13.13
N ASN A 17 -30.39 -63.36 -12.65
CA ASN A 17 -29.08 -63.22 -11.99
C ASN A 17 -27.82 -63.83 -12.63
N GLN A 18 -26.95 -62.95 -13.13
CA GLN A 18 -25.55 -62.94 -12.69
C GLN A 18 -25.07 -61.52 -12.39
N ASP A 19 -24.28 -61.48 -11.32
CA ASP A 19 -23.69 -60.38 -10.58
C ASP A 19 -22.69 -59.54 -11.41
N ASN A 20 -22.66 -58.24 -11.09
CA ASN A 20 -21.46 -57.39 -11.07
C ASN A 20 -20.62 -57.20 -12.35
N GLN A 21 -21.06 -56.34 -13.26
CA GLN A 21 -20.15 -55.68 -14.22
C GLN A 21 -20.27 -54.15 -14.10
N GLN A 22 -19.31 -53.55 -13.39
CA GLN A 22 -19.06 -52.11 -13.45
C GLN A 22 -18.81 -51.71 -14.91
N PRO A 23 -19.29 -50.53 -15.36
CA PRO A 23 -19.09 -50.07 -16.72
C PRO A 23 -17.59 -49.97 -17.02
N VAL A 24 -17.14 -50.72 -18.02
CA VAL A 24 -15.74 -50.74 -18.46
C VAL A 24 -15.42 -49.37 -19.07
N PHE A 25 -14.72 -48.53 -18.32
CA PHE A 25 -14.31 -47.19 -18.73
C PHE A 25 -13.25 -47.33 -19.84
N GLN A 26 -13.66 -47.18 -21.10
CA GLN A 26 -12.73 -47.20 -22.23
C GLN A 26 -11.94 -45.90 -22.24
N ILE A 27 -10.64 -45.99 -21.96
CA ILE A 27 -9.73 -44.86 -21.89
C ILE A 27 -9.48 -44.37 -23.34
N PRO A 28 -9.74 -43.09 -23.67
CA PRO A 28 -9.34 -42.50 -24.95
C PRO A 28 -7.82 -42.64 -25.14
N THR A 29 -7.37 -42.90 -26.37
CA THR A 29 -5.95 -43.19 -26.69
C THR A 29 -4.97 -42.13 -26.15
N GLU A 30 -5.38 -40.86 -26.08
CA GLU A 30 -4.56 -39.77 -25.52
C GLU A 30 -4.43 -39.82 -23.99
N ALA A 31 -5.45 -40.30 -23.28
CA ALA A 31 -5.42 -40.46 -21.82
C ALA A 31 -4.63 -41.70 -21.37
N ALA A 32 -4.50 -42.71 -22.24
CA ALA A 32 -3.63 -43.87 -22.00
C ALA A 32 -2.13 -43.48 -21.99
N GLU A 33 -1.78 -42.34 -22.59
CA GLU A 33 -0.41 -41.83 -22.58
C GLU A 33 -0.03 -41.12 -21.29
N LEU A 34 -1.00 -40.53 -20.55
CA LEU A 34 -0.77 -39.82 -19.29
C LEU A 34 -1.09 -40.62 -18.03
N VAL A 35 -1.83 -41.74 -18.16
CA VAL A 35 -2.34 -42.53 -17.03
C VAL A 35 -1.75 -43.95 -17.00
N GLY A 36 -1.15 -44.34 -15.87
CA GLY A 36 -0.62 -45.68 -15.62
C GLY A 36 0.57 -45.69 -14.64
N ASP A 37 0.98 -46.87 -14.16
CA ASP A 37 2.14 -47.01 -13.26
C ASP A 37 3.41 -46.46 -13.93
N GLY A 38 4.02 -45.44 -13.31
CA GLY A 38 5.20 -44.73 -13.82
C GLY A 38 4.91 -43.50 -14.70
N LYS A 39 3.64 -43.08 -14.84
CA LYS A 39 3.23 -41.89 -15.63
C LYS A 39 2.80 -40.72 -14.73
N LYS A 40 2.42 -39.59 -15.34
CA LYS A 40 2.09 -38.33 -14.63
C LYS A 40 0.88 -38.45 -13.69
N TYR A 41 -0.04 -39.37 -13.97
CA TYR A 41 -1.17 -39.72 -13.11
C TYR A 41 -1.23 -41.25 -12.92
N SER A 42 -1.30 -41.71 -11.67
CA SER A 42 -1.20 -43.14 -11.36
C SER A 42 -2.47 -43.93 -11.74
N SER A 43 -3.62 -43.27 -11.86
CA SER A 43 -4.89 -43.89 -12.26
C SER A 43 -5.78 -42.91 -13.03
N VAL A 44 -6.79 -43.41 -13.74
CA VAL A 44 -7.74 -42.57 -14.51
C VAL A 44 -8.48 -41.63 -13.58
N GLU A 45 -8.80 -42.12 -12.37
CA GLU A 45 -9.45 -41.35 -11.31
C GLU A 45 -8.56 -40.19 -10.80
N ASP A 46 -7.25 -40.41 -10.74
CA ASP A 46 -6.26 -39.42 -10.31
C ASP A 46 -6.06 -38.33 -11.37
N ALA A 47 -6.04 -38.71 -12.65
CA ALA A 47 -6.03 -37.75 -13.75
C ALA A 47 -7.28 -36.85 -13.71
N LEU A 48 -8.46 -37.43 -13.53
CA LEU A 48 -9.72 -36.68 -13.46
C LEU A 48 -9.75 -35.70 -12.27
N LYS A 49 -9.23 -36.12 -11.12
CA LYS A 49 -9.07 -35.25 -9.93
C LYS A 49 -8.05 -34.13 -10.15
N SER A 50 -7.07 -34.33 -11.02
CA SER A 50 -6.06 -33.31 -11.33
C SER A 50 -6.54 -32.22 -12.30
N VAL A 51 -7.54 -32.52 -13.15
CA VAL A 51 -8.12 -31.57 -14.12
C VAL A 51 -8.57 -30.25 -13.47
N PRO A 52 -9.35 -30.23 -12.36
CA PRO A 52 -9.75 -28.96 -11.74
C PRO A 52 -8.55 -28.17 -11.18
N HIS A 53 -7.50 -28.85 -10.71
CA HIS A 53 -6.27 -28.19 -10.27
C HIS A 53 -5.50 -27.58 -11.45
N ALA A 54 -5.41 -28.29 -12.57
CA ALA A 54 -4.84 -27.76 -13.81
C ALA A 54 -5.64 -26.57 -14.33
N GLN A 55 -6.97 -26.66 -14.34
CA GLN A 55 -7.85 -25.57 -14.77
C GLN A 55 -7.70 -24.32 -13.89
N LYS A 56 -7.57 -24.50 -12.57
CA LYS A 56 -7.30 -23.40 -11.63
C LYS A 56 -5.93 -22.77 -11.85
N HIS A 57 -4.91 -23.59 -12.15
CA HIS A 57 -3.58 -23.07 -12.45
C HIS A 57 -3.55 -22.32 -13.79
N ILE A 58 -4.23 -22.81 -14.82
CA ILE A 58 -4.40 -22.12 -16.10
C ILE A 58 -5.06 -20.76 -15.87
N GLN A 59 -6.17 -20.72 -15.13
CA GLN A 59 -6.85 -19.45 -14.79
C GLN A 59 -5.92 -18.47 -14.05
N THR A 60 -5.08 -18.98 -13.15
CA THR A 60 -4.10 -18.16 -12.41
C THR A 60 -3.05 -17.60 -13.35
N LEU A 61 -2.47 -18.43 -14.23
CA LEU A 61 -1.48 -18.01 -15.23
C LEU A 61 -2.06 -16.99 -16.23
N GLU A 62 -3.29 -17.18 -16.67
CA GLU A 62 -3.97 -16.22 -17.55
C GLU A 62 -4.18 -14.87 -16.84
N SER A 63 -4.58 -14.89 -15.58
CA SER A 63 -4.72 -13.68 -14.76
C SER A 63 -3.37 -12.98 -14.54
N GLU A 64 -2.30 -13.74 -14.27
CA GLU A 64 -0.95 -13.21 -14.11
C GLU A 64 -0.42 -12.62 -15.42
N LEU A 65 -0.66 -13.27 -16.56
CA LEU A 65 -0.29 -12.75 -17.88
C LEU A 65 -1.09 -11.49 -18.25
N ALA A 66 -2.38 -11.44 -17.92
CA ALA A 66 -3.21 -10.25 -18.12
C ALA A 66 -2.68 -9.08 -17.27
N ALA A 67 -2.41 -9.31 -15.99
CA ALA A 67 -1.84 -8.31 -15.09
C ALA A 67 -0.45 -7.85 -15.55
N ALA A 68 0.42 -8.76 -15.98
CA ALA A 68 1.74 -8.43 -16.49
C ALA A 68 1.67 -7.63 -17.80
N ARG A 69 0.73 -7.94 -18.70
CA ARG A 69 0.50 -7.16 -19.92
C ARG A 69 -0.02 -5.76 -19.61
N GLU A 70 -0.92 -5.62 -18.63
CA GLU A 70 -1.42 -4.32 -18.20
C GLU A 70 -0.31 -3.47 -17.57
N GLU A 71 0.53 -4.07 -16.72
CA GLU A 71 1.68 -3.39 -16.12
C GLU A 71 2.71 -2.97 -17.18
N LEU A 72 3.01 -3.84 -18.15
CA LEU A 72 3.89 -3.50 -19.27
C LEU A 72 3.29 -2.39 -20.16
N ALA A 73 1.97 -2.40 -20.38
CA ALA A 73 1.29 -1.33 -21.10
C ALA A 73 1.40 0.00 -20.35
N LYS A 74 1.15 0.02 -19.03
CA LYS A 74 1.31 1.21 -18.18
C LYS A 74 2.74 1.74 -18.19
N ARG A 75 3.74 0.85 -18.13
CA ARG A 75 5.16 1.24 -18.20
C ARG A 75 5.53 1.81 -19.55
N LYS A 76 5.10 1.18 -20.65
CA LYS A 76 5.31 1.72 -22.00
C LYS A 76 4.69 3.11 -22.15
N THR A 77 3.47 3.31 -21.66
CA THR A 77 2.84 4.65 -21.69
C THR A 77 3.60 5.66 -20.83
N ALA A 78 4.13 5.26 -19.67
CA ALA A 78 4.92 6.15 -18.83
C ALA A 78 6.30 6.49 -19.44
N GLU A 79 6.94 5.52 -20.11
CA GLU A 79 8.18 5.72 -20.85
C GLU A 79 7.98 6.61 -22.07
N GLU A 80 6.89 6.41 -22.83
CA GLU A 80 6.53 7.25 -23.98
C GLU A 80 6.24 8.70 -23.54
N LEU A 81 5.54 8.89 -22.42
CA LEU A 81 5.35 10.21 -21.82
C LEU A 81 6.68 10.83 -21.35
N LEU A 82 7.59 10.02 -20.79
CA LEU A 82 8.89 10.51 -20.34
C LEU A 82 9.78 10.91 -21.53
N ASP A 83 9.73 10.15 -22.62
CA ASP A 83 10.43 10.45 -23.85
C ASP A 83 9.81 11.67 -24.56
N GLU A 84 8.49 11.84 -24.53
CA GLU A 84 7.81 13.04 -25.04
C GLU A 84 8.16 14.28 -24.21
N ILE A 85 8.25 14.18 -22.89
CA ILE A 85 8.73 15.28 -22.02
C ILE A 85 10.20 15.61 -22.32
N LYS A 86 11.03 14.61 -22.59
CA LYS A 86 12.44 14.81 -22.99
C LYS A 86 12.58 15.38 -24.40
N SER A 87 11.65 15.08 -25.30
CA SER A 87 11.65 15.52 -26.70
C SER A 87 10.94 16.87 -26.91
N GLY A 88 10.03 17.25 -25.99
CA GLY A 88 9.23 18.49 -25.99
C GLY A 88 10.02 19.79 -25.78
N ILE A 89 11.34 19.76 -25.85
CA ILE A 89 12.22 20.94 -25.84
C ILE A 89 12.48 21.46 -27.27
N GLN A 90 11.81 20.94 -28.30
CA GLN A 90 11.96 21.41 -29.68
C GLN A 90 10.60 21.71 -30.34
N PRO A 91 10.35 22.96 -30.80
CA PRO A 91 9.04 23.34 -31.30
C PRO A 91 8.86 22.93 -32.77
N GLN A 92 8.00 21.93 -33.03
CA GLN A 92 7.41 21.64 -34.35
C GLN A 92 5.99 21.07 -34.16
N ALA A 93 5.15 21.33 -35.17
CA ALA A 93 3.70 21.47 -35.10
C ALA A 93 2.87 20.21 -34.71
N THR A 94 1.68 20.50 -34.17
CA THR A 94 0.63 19.63 -33.61
C THR A 94 0.10 18.53 -34.53
N PRO A 95 -0.30 17.39 -33.94
CA PRO A 95 -1.60 16.78 -34.19
C PRO A 95 -2.49 16.93 -32.94
N ALA A 96 -3.72 17.39 -33.12
CA ALA A 96 -4.73 17.40 -32.07
C ALA A 96 -5.02 15.96 -31.63
N GLY A 97 -4.86 15.64 -30.34
CA GLY A 97 -5.18 14.29 -29.88
C GLY A 97 -4.73 13.83 -28.50
N SER A 98 -4.07 14.64 -27.68
CA SER A 98 -3.93 14.38 -26.24
C SER A 98 -3.40 15.64 -25.60
N GLU A 99 -4.32 16.54 -25.27
CA GLU A 99 -4.06 17.66 -24.38
C GLU A 99 -3.63 17.04 -23.05
N PHE A 100 -2.32 16.94 -22.85
CA PHE A 100 -1.72 16.56 -21.60
C PHE A 100 -2.03 17.68 -20.62
N ASP A 101 -3.21 17.58 -19.99
CA ASP A 101 -3.72 18.58 -19.06
C ASP A 101 -2.72 18.71 -17.92
N GLN A 102 -1.87 19.73 -17.99
CA GLN A 102 -0.95 20.10 -16.92
C GLN A 102 -1.69 20.24 -15.58
N ASP A 103 -2.96 20.65 -15.63
CA ASP A 103 -3.87 20.68 -14.48
C ASP A 103 -4.13 19.28 -13.88
N LYS A 104 -4.28 18.23 -14.71
CA LYS A 104 -4.43 16.85 -14.21
C LYS A 104 -3.15 16.33 -13.58
N LEU A 105 -1.98 16.72 -14.09
CA LEU A 105 -0.72 16.39 -13.45
C LEU A 105 -0.55 17.08 -12.10
N LEU A 106 -0.84 18.38 -12.03
CA LEU A 106 -0.80 19.14 -10.78
C LEU A 106 -1.77 18.52 -9.75
N GLN A 107 -3.00 18.21 -10.18
CA GLN A 107 -3.98 17.53 -9.34
C GLN A 107 -3.51 16.14 -8.90
N LEU A 108 -2.84 15.37 -9.77
CA LEU A 108 -2.29 14.06 -9.42
C LEU A 108 -1.15 14.19 -8.40
N VAL A 109 -0.28 15.19 -8.56
CA VAL A 109 0.79 15.49 -7.61
C VAL A 109 0.22 15.91 -6.26
N ASP A 110 -0.76 16.82 -6.25
CA ASP A 110 -1.42 17.28 -5.03
C ASP A 110 -2.16 16.13 -4.33
N GLN A 111 -2.89 15.30 -5.08
CA GLN A 111 -3.55 14.10 -4.55
C GLN A 111 -2.53 13.10 -3.99
N THR A 112 -1.40 12.92 -4.66
CA THR A 112 -0.32 12.02 -4.20
C THR A 112 0.32 12.56 -2.93
N LEU A 113 0.55 13.87 -2.85
CA LEU A 113 1.10 14.52 -1.67
C LEU A 113 0.12 14.43 -0.50
N GLU A 114 -1.16 14.75 -0.71
CA GLU A 114 -2.20 14.63 0.29
C GLU A 114 -2.35 13.18 0.79
N GLN A 115 -2.33 12.21 -0.11
CA GLN A 115 -2.36 10.79 0.26
C GLN A 115 -1.15 10.41 1.12
N LYS A 116 0.05 10.88 0.76
CA LYS A 116 1.27 10.66 1.56
C LYS A 116 1.20 11.31 2.94
N GLU A 117 0.69 12.54 3.02
CA GLU A 117 0.53 13.24 4.29
C GLU A 117 -0.50 12.55 5.18
N ARG A 118 -1.65 12.15 4.62
CA ARG A 118 -2.66 11.35 5.33
C ARG A 118 -2.09 10.03 5.84
N GLN A 119 -1.29 9.32 5.04
CA GLN A 119 -0.62 8.08 5.47
C GLN A 119 0.40 8.34 6.59
N ARG A 120 1.21 9.40 6.48
CA ARG A 120 2.17 9.78 7.52
C ARG A 120 1.44 10.13 8.82
N ALA A 121 0.40 10.95 8.75
CA ALA A 121 -0.42 11.32 9.90
C ALA A 121 -1.09 10.10 10.53
N ALA A 122 -1.69 9.23 9.72
CA ALA A 122 -2.30 7.97 10.17
C ALA A 122 -1.29 7.07 10.90
N LYS A 123 -0.08 6.92 10.35
CA LYS A 123 0.99 6.14 10.95
C LYS A 123 1.43 6.74 12.29
N THR A 124 1.69 8.04 12.34
CA THR A 124 2.07 8.75 13.58
C THR A 124 0.98 8.65 14.64
N ASN A 125 -0.30 8.76 14.25
CA ASN A 125 -1.43 8.61 15.17
C ASN A 125 -1.51 7.19 15.75
N ALA A 126 -1.38 6.16 14.90
CA ALA A 126 -1.36 4.77 15.34
C ALA A 126 -0.17 4.47 16.27
N GLU A 127 1.03 4.97 15.94
CA GLU A 127 2.22 4.87 16.78
C GLU A 127 2.03 5.57 18.13
N SER A 128 1.36 6.72 18.16
CA SER A 128 1.04 7.43 19.41
C SER A 128 0.10 6.62 20.31
N VAL A 129 -0.94 6.02 19.75
CA VAL A 129 -1.85 5.13 20.49
C VAL A 129 -1.10 3.91 21.00
N ALA A 130 -0.34 3.21 20.14
CA ALA A 130 0.46 2.05 20.53
C ALA A 130 1.47 2.39 21.64
N SER A 131 2.12 3.55 21.56
CA SER A 131 3.05 4.04 22.59
C SER A 131 2.34 4.28 23.91
N LYS A 132 1.13 4.85 23.90
CA LYS A 132 0.35 5.09 25.12
C LYS A 132 -0.16 3.79 25.75
N PHE A 133 -0.55 2.82 24.93
CA PHE A 133 -0.94 1.49 25.43
C PHE A 133 0.25 0.73 26.00
N THR A 134 1.42 0.77 25.36
CA THR A 134 2.64 0.13 25.88
C THR A 134 3.17 0.84 27.14
N GLU A 135 3.07 2.16 27.23
CA GLU A 135 3.41 2.93 28.45
C GLU A 135 2.57 2.51 29.66
N LYS A 136 1.29 2.20 29.45
CA LYS A 136 0.32 1.94 30.53
C LYS A 136 0.14 0.45 30.84
N TYR A 137 0.21 -0.41 29.82
CA TYR A 137 -0.09 -1.84 29.93
C TYR A 137 1.10 -2.74 29.58
N GLY A 138 2.22 -2.18 29.10
CA GLY A 138 3.43 -2.93 28.77
C GLY A 138 3.17 -4.05 27.78
N GLN A 139 3.57 -5.28 28.13
CA GLN A 139 3.40 -6.46 27.29
C GLN A 139 1.92 -6.86 27.07
N LYS A 140 0.99 -6.38 27.91
CA LYS A 140 -0.46 -6.66 27.78
C LYS A 140 -1.18 -5.64 26.89
N ALA A 141 -0.47 -4.69 26.29
CA ALA A 141 -1.04 -3.64 25.46
C ALA A 141 -1.93 -4.19 24.33
N GLU A 142 -1.49 -5.23 23.64
CA GLU A 142 -2.24 -5.84 22.53
C GLU A 142 -3.50 -6.57 22.99
N GLU A 143 -3.42 -7.31 24.10
CA GLU A 143 -4.57 -8.02 24.69
C GLU A 143 -5.64 -7.03 25.17
N VAL A 144 -5.22 -5.95 25.85
CA VAL A 144 -6.12 -4.88 26.30
C VAL A 144 -6.71 -4.16 25.10
N TYR A 145 -5.92 -3.83 24.07
CA TYR A 145 -6.41 -3.20 22.85
C TYR A 145 -7.49 -4.04 22.15
N ASN A 146 -7.28 -5.35 22.04
CA ASN A 146 -8.26 -6.27 21.47
C ASN A 146 -9.51 -6.41 22.33
N THR A 147 -9.37 -6.32 23.65
CA THR A 147 -10.50 -6.34 24.59
C THR A 147 -11.32 -5.06 24.46
N VAL A 148 -10.68 -3.90 24.41
CA VAL A 148 -11.32 -2.60 24.17
C VAL A 148 -12.13 -2.60 22.87
N ALA A 149 -11.59 -3.20 21.80
CA ALA A 149 -12.35 -3.38 20.55
C ALA A 149 -13.65 -4.18 20.78
N LYS A 150 -13.53 -5.35 21.43
CA LYS A 150 -14.66 -6.25 21.69
C LYS A 150 -15.72 -5.62 22.60
N GLU A 151 -15.31 -5.00 23.69
CA GLU A 151 -16.20 -4.33 24.65
C GLU A 151 -16.98 -3.18 24.01
N SER A 152 -16.36 -2.52 23.03
CA SER A 152 -16.94 -1.38 22.32
C SER A 152 -17.79 -1.78 21.11
N GLY A 153 -17.92 -3.09 20.85
CA GLY A 153 -18.63 -3.60 19.67
C GLY A 153 -17.95 -3.26 18.34
N LEU A 154 -16.64 -2.93 18.36
CA LEU A 154 -15.85 -2.59 17.19
C LEU A 154 -14.96 -3.78 16.77
N THR A 155 -14.74 -3.91 15.46
CA THR A 155 -13.70 -4.80 14.95
C THR A 155 -12.30 -4.19 15.14
N ILE A 156 -11.26 -5.02 15.18
CA ILE A 156 -9.86 -4.56 15.28
C ILE A 156 -9.52 -3.61 14.11
N GLN A 157 -10.03 -3.88 12.92
CA GLN A 157 -9.86 -3.04 11.73
C GLN A 157 -10.49 -1.65 11.92
N GLN A 158 -11.72 -1.59 12.47
CA GLN A 158 -12.38 -0.33 12.78
C GLN A 158 -11.65 0.44 13.88
N LEU A 159 -11.16 -0.24 14.91
CA LEU A 159 -10.39 0.39 15.97
C LEU A 159 -9.07 0.94 15.44
N ASN A 160 -8.39 0.23 14.53
CA ASN A 160 -7.17 0.69 13.87
C ASN A 160 -7.43 1.92 12.98
N SER A 161 -8.52 1.93 12.22
CA SER A 161 -8.94 3.10 11.43
C SER A 161 -9.26 4.30 12.32
N LEU A 162 -9.89 4.05 13.48
CA LEU A 162 -10.16 5.08 14.47
C LEU A 162 -8.88 5.57 15.17
N ALA A 163 -7.91 4.70 15.43
CA ALA A 163 -6.61 5.08 15.97
C ALA A 163 -5.83 5.94 14.97
N ALA A 164 -5.92 5.63 13.67
CA ALA A 164 -5.30 6.39 12.59
C ALA A 164 -5.93 7.77 12.37
N SER A 165 -7.26 7.90 12.49
CA SER A 165 -7.99 9.14 12.23
C SER A 165 -8.22 9.99 13.48
N SER A 166 -8.46 9.35 14.63
CA SER A 166 -8.90 9.97 15.88
C SER A 166 -8.28 9.26 17.10
N PRO A 167 -6.95 9.40 17.31
CA PRO A 167 -6.24 8.68 18.36
C PRO A 167 -6.81 8.94 19.77
N LYS A 168 -7.30 10.15 20.02
CA LYS A 168 -7.91 10.54 21.30
C LYS A 168 -9.15 9.71 21.66
N ILE A 169 -9.97 9.33 20.69
CA ILE A 169 -11.19 8.56 20.95
C ILE A 169 -10.83 7.15 21.41
N VAL A 170 -9.84 6.52 20.78
CA VAL A 170 -9.36 5.20 21.16
C VAL A 170 -8.73 5.23 22.56
N LEU A 171 -7.96 6.27 22.87
CA LEU A 171 -7.40 6.45 24.21
C LEU A 171 -8.49 6.67 25.27
N LYS A 172 -9.54 7.44 24.96
CA LYS A 172 -10.71 7.60 25.83
C LYS A 172 -11.43 6.29 26.08
N LEU A 173 -11.65 5.52 25.02
CA LEU A 173 -12.34 4.23 25.08
C LEU A 173 -11.59 3.22 25.95
N ALA A 174 -10.26 3.26 25.90
CA ALA A 174 -9.40 2.45 26.75
C ALA A 174 -9.23 2.99 28.19
N GLY A 175 -9.95 4.07 28.56
CA GLY A 175 -9.80 4.70 29.87
C GLY A 175 -8.42 5.32 30.12
N LEU A 176 -7.65 5.58 29.05
CA LEU A 176 -6.30 6.14 29.12
C LEU A 176 -6.29 7.67 29.23
N GLU A 177 -7.45 8.33 29.34
CA GLU A 177 -7.51 9.73 29.76
C GLU A 177 -7.23 9.88 31.26
N GLY A 178 -5.95 9.85 31.58
CA GLY A 178 -5.43 10.68 32.67
C GLY A 178 -5.19 12.08 32.12
N VAL A 179 -5.58 13.11 32.88
CA VAL A 179 -5.17 14.51 32.67
C VAL A 179 -3.65 14.54 32.50
N SER A 180 -3.17 14.51 31.25
CA SER A 180 -1.86 15.05 30.97
C SER A 180 -2.05 16.54 31.14
N ALA A 181 -1.62 17.07 32.29
CA ALA A 181 -1.14 18.45 32.32
C ALA A 181 -0.28 18.65 31.06
N PRO A 182 -0.34 19.80 30.40
CA PRO A 182 0.48 20.05 29.21
C PRO A 182 1.93 19.83 29.61
N VAL A 183 2.49 18.67 29.26
CA VAL A 183 3.93 18.46 29.32
C VAL A 183 4.43 19.45 28.30
N ALA A 184 5.09 20.51 28.77
CA ALA A 184 5.75 21.48 27.92
C ALA A 184 6.49 20.70 26.85
N GLY A 185 5.96 20.74 25.62
CA GLY A 185 6.52 20.00 24.51
C GLY A 185 7.97 20.41 24.40
N LYS A 186 8.89 19.44 24.36
CA LYS A 186 10.25 19.75 23.94
C LYS A 186 10.12 20.45 22.59
N PRO A 187 10.60 21.70 22.43
CA PRO A 187 10.48 22.39 21.16
C PRO A 187 11.27 21.59 20.13
N ASN A 188 10.57 20.93 19.21
CA ASN A 188 11.18 20.36 18.03
C ASN A 188 11.51 21.53 17.10
N SER A 189 12.68 22.13 17.31
CA SER A 189 13.20 23.17 16.43
C SER A 189 13.86 22.49 15.23
N THR A 190 13.15 22.41 14.12
CA THR A 190 13.80 22.21 12.82
C THR A 190 14.41 23.54 12.41
N VAL A 191 15.74 23.62 12.39
CA VAL A 191 16.45 24.80 11.90
C VAL A 191 16.69 24.60 10.41
N ASN A 192 16.07 25.42 9.58
CA ASN A 192 16.38 25.49 8.15
C ASN A 192 17.79 26.07 7.98
N THR A 193 18.81 25.21 7.90
CA THR A 193 20.21 25.61 7.76
C THR A 193 20.50 26.30 6.43
N GLU A 194 19.68 26.08 5.40
CA GLU A 194 19.79 26.73 4.09
C GLU A 194 19.45 28.23 4.14
N ALA A 195 18.51 28.64 5.01
CA ALA A 195 18.14 30.05 5.16
C ALA A 195 19.28 30.90 5.76
N LEU A 196 20.12 30.30 6.60
CA LEU A 196 21.27 30.99 7.21
C LEU A 196 22.36 31.28 6.17
N ASN A 197 22.52 30.42 5.16
CA ASN A 197 23.53 30.61 4.12
C ASN A 197 23.12 31.69 3.09
N ASN A 198 21.82 31.95 2.93
CA ASN A 198 21.30 32.92 1.97
C ASN A 198 21.13 34.34 2.54
N THR A 199 21.29 34.50 3.86
CA THR A 199 21.26 35.82 4.50
C THR A 199 22.64 36.47 4.34
N LYS A 200 22.88 37.16 3.21
CA LYS A 200 24.05 38.05 3.09
C LYS A 200 23.99 39.05 4.26
N VAL A 201 24.95 38.94 5.17
CA VAL A 201 25.14 39.91 6.25
C VAL A 201 25.48 41.24 5.59
N ASP A 202 24.53 42.18 5.56
CA ASP A 202 24.78 43.54 5.10
C ASP A 202 25.92 44.14 5.94
N ALA A 203 27.08 44.34 5.31
CA ALA A 203 28.28 44.84 5.96
C ALA A 203 28.13 46.25 6.55
N ASN A 204 27.07 46.97 6.18
CA ASN A 204 26.73 48.31 6.68
C ASN A 204 25.79 48.34 7.88
N GLN A 205 25.30 47.18 8.35
CA GLN A 205 24.44 47.15 9.53
C GLN A 205 25.28 46.93 10.80
N LEU A 206 25.35 47.98 11.63
CA LEU A 206 25.94 47.98 12.98
C LEU A 206 25.49 46.74 13.77
N SER A 207 26.35 45.72 13.88
CA SER A 207 25.97 44.46 14.52
C SER A 207 26.58 44.36 15.91
N ALA A 208 25.75 44.23 16.94
CA ALA A 208 26.18 44.02 18.32
C ALA A 208 26.58 42.55 18.61
N ARG A 209 26.63 41.70 17.57
CA ARG A 209 26.91 40.27 17.73
C ARG A 209 28.41 40.04 17.88
N VAL A 210 28.78 39.42 18.99
CA VAL A 210 30.15 39.02 19.28
C VAL A 210 30.38 37.61 18.73
N LYS A 211 31.47 37.40 17.98
CA LYS A 211 31.89 36.07 17.48
C LYS A 211 32.54 35.25 18.60
N GLN A 212 32.43 33.93 18.54
CA GLN A 212 33.07 33.04 19.52
C GLN A 212 34.61 33.19 19.40
N GLY A 213 35.28 33.49 20.52
CA GLY A 213 36.73 33.79 20.56
C GLY A 213 37.10 35.28 20.47
N ALA A 214 36.12 36.18 20.58
CA ALA A 214 36.36 37.63 20.53
C ALA A 214 37.14 38.17 21.74
N THR A 215 37.91 39.24 21.52
CA THR A 215 38.72 39.87 22.55
C THR A 215 37.90 40.84 23.41
N THR A 216 38.41 41.23 24.58
CA THR A 216 37.78 42.24 25.44
C THR A 216 37.51 43.56 24.71
N LYS A 217 38.36 43.93 23.75
CA LYS A 217 38.17 45.12 22.91
C LYS A 217 36.95 44.99 22.01
N ASP A 218 36.73 43.81 21.45
CA ASP A 218 35.58 43.51 20.59
C ASP A 218 34.27 43.50 21.40
N LEU A 219 34.31 43.04 22.65
CA LEU A 219 33.18 43.11 23.58
C LEU A 219 32.78 44.56 23.88
N VAL A 220 33.76 45.41 24.19
CA VAL A 220 33.52 46.83 24.49
C VAL A 220 32.98 47.56 23.25
N ASN A 221 33.51 47.26 22.07
CA ASN A 221 33.02 47.84 20.83
C ASN A 221 31.58 47.38 20.52
N ALA A 222 31.26 46.09 20.68
CA ALA A 222 29.90 45.59 20.51
C ALA A 222 28.92 46.25 21.49
N TRP A 223 29.37 46.53 22.72
CA TRP A 223 28.56 47.20 23.73
C TRP A 223 28.27 48.67 23.39
N LYS A 224 29.28 49.38 22.86
CA LYS A 224 29.09 50.76 22.35
C LYS A 224 28.11 50.79 21.17
N ILE A 225 28.28 49.89 20.20
CA ILE A 225 27.40 49.76 19.03
C ILE A 225 25.95 49.44 19.45
N ALA A 226 25.77 48.58 20.45
CA ALA A 226 24.45 48.29 21.02
C ALA A 226 23.81 49.54 21.64
N GLY A 227 24.59 50.34 22.37
CA GLY A 227 24.12 51.60 22.96
C GLY A 227 23.67 52.62 21.91
N GLU A 228 24.41 52.76 20.81
CA GLU A 228 24.03 53.64 19.70
C GLU A 228 22.76 53.15 19.00
N LYS A 229 22.59 51.83 18.81
CA LYS A 229 21.36 51.25 18.26
C LYS A 229 20.12 51.55 19.10
N VAL A 230 20.24 51.44 20.43
CA VAL A 230 19.12 51.77 21.34
C VAL A 230 18.76 53.24 21.23
N LYS A 231 19.75 54.14 21.15
CA LYS A 231 19.50 55.58 20.98
C LYS A 231 18.83 55.90 19.64
N LEU A 232 19.28 55.29 18.54
CA LEU A 232 18.67 55.44 17.22
C LEU A 232 17.21 54.94 17.20
N ASN A 233 16.93 53.82 17.86
CA ASN A 233 15.55 53.31 17.98
C ASN A 233 14.66 54.17 18.90
N LEU A 234 15.23 54.92 19.84
CA LEU A 234 14.49 55.81 20.74
C LEU A 234 14.24 57.20 20.16
N SER A 235 14.91 57.55 19.05
CA SER A 235 14.80 58.85 18.38
C SER A 235 13.95 58.81 17.11
N ASN A 236 13.34 57.67 16.80
CA ASN A 236 12.31 57.49 15.76
C ASN A 236 10.91 57.43 16.37
#